data_AF-A0A930RIH3-F1
#
_entry.id   AF-A0A930RIH3-F1
#
_cell.length_a   1.000
_cell.length_b   1.000
_cell.length_c   1.000
_cell.angle_alpha   90.00
_cell.angle_beta   90.00
_cell.angle_gamma   90.00
#
_symmetry.space_group_name_H-M   'P 1'
#
loop_
_entity.id
_entity.type
_entity.pdbx_description
1 polymer ?
#
loop_
_entity_poly.entity_id
_entity_poly.type
_entity_poly.pdbx_seq_one_letter_code
_entity_poly.pdbx_strand_id
1 'polypeptide(L)'
;KTAAAHLIASLCTVYQLDPVWESTVKGHCDLNATACPGRYLYAQMPDIVQQARTYYASEELQAERLRIAQRGQEQQGIRMREQMESAQRRNGIPRPTHPAPSTPNPPMRPPSEKPALKPNKRPDVPKPNARPEQRRIAM
;
A
#
# COMPACT_ATOMS: atom_id res chain seq x y z
N LYS A 1 -15.88 29.40 4.75
CA LYS A 1 -15.92 28.26 3.81
C LYS A 1 -14.62 28.13 3.00
N THR A 2 -14.10 29.23 2.43
CA THR A 2 -12.86 29.27 1.64
C THR A 2 -11.64 28.62 2.30
N ALA A 3 -11.37 28.91 3.58
CA ALA A 3 -10.21 28.34 4.28
C ALA A 3 -10.23 26.79 4.35
N ALA A 4 -11.38 26.19 4.63
CA ALA A 4 -11.53 24.73 4.68
C ALA A 4 -11.33 24.11 3.29
N ALA A 5 -11.89 24.72 2.25
CA ALA A 5 -11.72 24.25 0.87
C ALA A 5 -10.26 24.31 0.41
N HIS A 6 -9.53 25.40 0.71
CA HIS A 6 -8.10 25.49 0.44
C HIS A 6 -7.30 24.43 1.20
N LEU A 7 -7.58 24.23 2.49
CA LEU A 7 -6.89 23.21 3.27
C LEU A 7 -7.10 21.80 2.69
N ILE A 8 -8.33 21.46 2.33
CA ILE A 8 -8.64 20.17 1.67
C ILE A 8 -7.83 20.02 0.39
N ALA A 9 -7.81 21.05 -0.47
CA ALA A 9 -7.07 21.02 -1.73
C ALA A 9 -5.54 20.85 -1.52
N SER A 10 -4.97 21.57 -0.56
CA SER A 10 -3.55 21.48 -0.22
C SER A 10 -3.18 20.10 0.33
N LEU A 11 -3.99 19.55 1.25
CA LEU A 11 -3.75 18.20 1.78
C LEU A 11 -3.88 17.13 0.68
N CYS A 12 -4.91 17.21 -0.14
CA CYS A 12 -5.09 16.32 -1.29
C CYS A 12 -3.92 16.40 -2.27
N THR A 13 -3.33 17.59 -2.46
CA THR A 13 -2.14 17.79 -3.29
C THR A 13 -0.91 17.08 -2.72
N VAL A 14 -0.63 17.27 -1.43
CA VAL A 14 0.51 16.65 -0.75
C VAL A 14 0.42 15.13 -0.75
N TYR A 15 -0.76 14.58 -0.47
CA TYR A 15 -0.98 13.14 -0.39
C TYR A 15 -1.36 12.49 -1.73
N GLN A 16 -1.41 13.27 -2.82
CA GLN A 16 -1.81 12.80 -4.15
C GLN A 16 -3.15 12.06 -4.15
N LEU A 17 -4.15 12.64 -3.49
CA LEU A 17 -5.52 12.15 -3.42
C LEU A 17 -6.44 13.07 -4.21
N ASP A 18 -7.53 12.53 -4.75
CA ASP A 18 -8.59 13.33 -5.35
C ASP A 18 -9.56 13.81 -4.27
N PRO A 19 -9.90 15.11 -4.21
CA PRO A 19 -10.87 15.61 -3.24
C PRO A 19 -12.29 15.20 -3.64
N VAL A 20 -12.76 14.04 -3.14
CA VAL A 20 -14.09 13.48 -3.40
C VAL A 20 -14.84 13.35 -2.09
N TRP A 21 -16.03 13.97 -2.00
CA TRP A 21 -16.91 13.83 -0.84
C TRP A 21 -17.38 12.38 -0.69
N GLU A 22 -17.52 11.89 0.55
CA GLU A 22 -17.87 10.50 0.92
C GLU A 22 -16.88 9.41 0.48
N SER A 23 -15.86 9.74 -0.33
CA SER A 23 -14.78 8.81 -0.70
C SER A 23 -13.49 9.18 0.01
N THR A 24 -12.88 10.31 -0.36
CA THR A 24 -11.60 10.78 0.21
C THR A 24 -11.82 11.70 1.40
N VAL A 25 -12.81 12.60 1.30
CA VAL A 25 -13.20 13.52 2.36
C VAL A 25 -14.47 13.01 2.98
N LYS A 26 -14.44 12.76 4.29
CA LYS A 26 -15.56 12.20 5.06
C LYS A 26 -15.80 12.99 6.33
N GLY A 27 -17.02 13.00 6.81
CA GLY A 27 -17.36 13.41 8.16
C GLY A 27 -16.94 12.35 9.18
N HIS A 28 -16.78 12.75 10.44
CA HIS A 28 -16.44 11.79 11.50
C HIS A 28 -17.57 10.77 11.74
N CYS A 29 -18.82 11.18 11.56
CA CYS A 29 -20.00 10.33 11.63
C CYS A 29 -20.06 9.22 10.56
N ASP A 30 -19.34 9.37 9.44
CA ASP A 30 -19.32 8.35 8.37
C ASP A 30 -18.49 7.12 8.76
N LEU A 31 -17.63 7.27 9.77
CA LEU A 31 -16.70 6.24 10.23
C LEU A 31 -17.02 5.74 11.63
N ASN A 32 -17.74 6.54 12.43
CA ASN A 32 -18.00 6.28 13.84
C ASN A 32 -19.41 6.73 14.25
N ALA A 33 -19.97 6.14 15.30
CA ALA A 33 -21.24 6.55 15.89
C ALA A 33 -21.11 7.87 16.68
N THR A 34 -20.97 8.99 15.97
CA THR A 34 -20.80 10.33 16.54
C THR A 34 -21.66 11.35 15.82
N ALA A 35 -21.99 12.45 16.51
CA ALA A 35 -22.69 13.58 15.89
C ALA A 35 -21.75 14.55 15.15
N CYS A 36 -20.43 14.38 15.24
CA CYS A 36 -19.43 15.25 14.60
C CYS A 36 -19.39 14.97 13.08
N PRO A 37 -19.37 15.99 12.20
CA PRO A 37 -19.08 17.41 12.44
C PRO A 37 -20.31 18.29 12.75
N GLY A 38 -21.45 17.69 13.08
CA GLY A 38 -22.72 18.37 13.29
C GLY A 38 -23.50 18.50 12.00
N ARG A 39 -24.85 18.50 12.10
CA ARG A 39 -25.75 18.46 10.94
C ARG A 39 -25.52 19.59 9.93
N TYR A 40 -25.22 20.80 10.40
CA TYR A 40 -25.09 21.97 9.55
C TYR A 40 -23.80 21.96 8.74
N LEU A 41 -22.67 21.64 9.38
CA LEU A 41 -21.41 21.53 8.66
C LEU A 41 -21.41 20.32 7.73
N TYR A 42 -21.92 19.18 8.19
CA TYR A 42 -22.04 17.97 7.36
C TYR A 42 -22.84 18.24 6.07
N ALA A 43 -23.99 18.92 6.17
CA ALA A 43 -24.79 19.30 5.01
C ALA A 43 -24.10 20.28 4.05
N GLN A 44 -23.11 21.05 4.53
CA GLN A 44 -22.32 21.97 3.70
C GLN A 44 -21.08 21.32 3.08
N MET A 45 -20.72 20.10 3.49
CA MET A 45 -19.50 19.44 3.03
C MET A 45 -19.45 19.21 1.51
N PRO A 46 -20.53 18.78 0.82
CA PRO A 46 -20.51 18.64 -0.63
C PRO A 46 -20.06 19.92 -1.35
N ASP A 47 -20.58 21.07 -0.96
CA ASP A 47 -20.23 22.37 -1.56
C ASP A 47 -18.77 22.76 -1.25
N ILE A 48 -18.34 22.56 -0.01
CA ILE A 48 -16.96 22.87 0.41
C ILE A 48 -15.96 22.01 -0.36
N VAL A 49 -16.24 20.72 -0.53
CA VAL A 49 -15.40 19.80 -1.29
C VAL A 49 -15.43 20.12 -2.79
N GLN A 50 -16.58 20.54 -3.32
CA GLN A 50 -16.66 21.01 -4.70
C GLN A 50 -15.82 22.27 -4.92
N GLN A 51 -15.81 23.21 -3.96
CA GLN A 51 -14.91 24.36 -4.02
C GLN A 51 -13.43 23.94 -3.90
N ALA A 52 -13.13 22.95 -3.05
CA ALA A 52 -11.78 22.39 -2.94
C ALA A 52 -11.31 21.74 -4.25
N ARG A 53 -12.20 21.08 -5.00
CA ARG A 53 -11.90 20.55 -6.34
C ARG A 53 -11.46 21.65 -7.31
N THR A 54 -12.14 22.79 -7.30
CA THR A 54 -11.74 23.94 -8.12
C THR A 54 -10.35 24.44 -7.76
N TYR A 55 -10.03 24.56 -6.47
CA TYR A 55 -8.67 24.93 -6.04
C TYR A 55 -7.64 23.86 -6.38
N TYR A 56 -7.97 22.58 -6.18
CA TYR A 56 -7.10 21.46 -6.51
C TYR A 56 -6.77 21.41 -8.02
N ALA A 57 -7.69 21.87 -8.87
CA ALA A 57 -7.48 21.99 -10.31
C ALA A 57 -6.71 23.27 -10.71
N SER A 58 -6.31 24.14 -9.77
CA SER A 58 -5.52 25.33 -10.09
C SER A 58 -4.12 24.95 -10.60
N GLU A 59 -3.56 25.79 -11.47
CA GLU A 59 -2.23 25.58 -12.03
C GLU A 59 -1.15 25.50 -10.93
N GLU A 60 -1.28 26.32 -9.88
CA GLU A 60 -0.36 26.34 -8.75
C GLU A 60 -0.29 24.97 -8.04
N LEU A 61 -1.44 24.42 -7.64
CA LEU A 61 -1.49 23.14 -6.95
C LEU A 61 -1.20 21.96 -7.90
N GLN A 62 -1.55 22.09 -9.17
CA GLN A 62 -1.18 21.11 -10.18
C GLN A 62 0.34 21.04 -10.38
N ALA A 63 1.01 22.19 -10.45
CA ALA A 63 2.47 22.23 -10.55
C ALA A 63 3.12 21.60 -9.30
N GLU A 64 2.58 21.85 -8.11
CA GLU A 64 3.10 21.25 -6.89
C GLU A 64 2.94 19.72 -6.86
N ARG A 65 1.79 19.18 -7.30
CA ARG A 65 1.62 17.72 -7.46
C ARG A 65 2.69 17.11 -8.36
N LEU A 66 2.97 17.75 -9.49
CA LEU A 66 3.99 17.29 -10.43
C LEU A 66 5.39 17.31 -9.80
N ARG A 67 5.75 18.36 -9.04
CA ARG A 67 7.03 18.41 -8.32
C ARG A 67 7.16 17.29 -7.29
N ILE A 68 6.10 17.04 -6.52
CA ILE A 68 6.07 15.96 -5.52
C ILE A 68 6.25 14.60 -6.20
N ALA A 69 5.52 14.35 -7.29
CA ALA A 69 5.63 13.12 -8.06
C ALA A 69 7.03 12.91 -8.64
N GLN A 70 7.63 13.94 -9.23
CA GLN A 70 9.00 13.91 -9.76
C GLN A 70 10.02 13.58 -8.67
N ARG A 71 9.95 14.27 -7.54
CA ARG A 71 10.83 14.01 -6.38
C ARG A 71 10.70 12.56 -5.90
N GLY A 72 9.49 12.02 -5.87
CA GLY A 72 9.26 10.61 -5.50
C GLY A 72 9.93 9.64 -6.48
N GLN A 73 9.84 9.89 -7.79
CA GLN A 73 10.48 9.09 -8.82
C GLN A 73 12.01 9.15 -8.76
N GLU A 74 12.57 10.35 -8.57
CA GLU A 74 14.01 10.56 -8.43
C GLU A 74 14.57 9.76 -7.24
N GLN A 75 13.92 9.87 -6.07
CA GLN A 75 14.32 9.10 -4.87
C GLN A 75 14.21 7.59 -5.10
N GLN A 76 13.17 7.14 -5.79
CA GLN A 76 13.02 5.73 -6.12
C GLN A 76 14.13 5.25 -7.07
N GLY A 77 14.50 6.05 -8.07
CA GLY A 77 15.60 5.75 -8.98
C GLY A 77 16.96 5.67 -8.28
N ILE A 78 17.26 6.61 -7.38
CA ILE A 78 18.48 6.58 -6.56
C ILE A 78 18.51 5.30 -5.71
N ARG A 79 17.40 4.99 -5.03
CA ARG A 79 17.28 3.79 -4.20
C ARG A 79 17.46 2.51 -5.01
N MET A 80 16.90 2.44 -6.22
CA MET A 80 17.06 1.28 -7.10
C MET A 80 18.52 1.12 -7.55
N ARG A 81 19.20 2.22 -7.90
CA ARG A 81 20.61 2.20 -8.28
C ARG A 81 21.50 1.71 -7.14
N GLU A 82 21.28 2.22 -5.93
CA GLU A 82 21.99 1.77 -4.72
C GLU A 82 21.76 0.27 -4.44
N GLN A 83 20.52 -0.21 -4.60
CA GLN A 83 20.22 -1.63 -4.47
C GLN A 83 20.96 -2.47 -5.51
N MET A 84 20.96 -2.07 -6.78
CA MET A 84 21.70 -2.77 -7.84
C MET A 84 23.21 -2.80 -7.57
N GLU A 85 23.79 -1.66 -7.16
CA GLU A 85 25.21 -1.59 -6.82
C GLU A 85 25.55 -2.48 -5.61
N SER A 86 24.72 -2.45 -4.56
CA SER A 86 24.90 -3.31 -3.39
C SER A 86 24.80 -4.81 -3.73
N ALA A 87 23.91 -5.17 -4.65
CA ALA A 87 23.76 -6.54 -5.15
C ALA A 87 24.97 -6.97 -6.01
N GLN A 88 25.47 -6.09 -6.89
CA GLN A 88 26.69 -6.35 -7.66
C GLN A 88 27.92 -6.50 -6.76
N ARG A 89 28.07 -5.63 -5.76
CA ARG A 89 29.15 -5.76 -4.76
C ARG A 89 29.06 -7.09 -4.01
N ARG A 90 27.87 -7.53 -3.61
CA ARG A 90 27.66 -8.87 -2.99
C ARG A 90 28.01 -10.02 -3.93
N ASN A 91 27.66 -9.92 -5.21
CA ASN A 91 27.97 -10.95 -6.20
C ASN A 91 29.45 -10.99 -6.62
N GLY A 92 30.17 -9.88 -6.46
CA GLY A 92 31.61 -9.77 -6.73
C GLY A 92 32.51 -10.22 -5.58
N ILE A 93 31.97 -10.44 -4.38
CA ILE A 93 32.73 -11.06 -3.28
C ILE A 93 32.82 -12.57 -3.58
N PRO A 94 34.04 -13.15 -3.69
CA PRO A 94 34.18 -14.59 -3.84
C PRO A 94 33.48 -15.25 -2.66
N ARG A 95 32.51 -16.12 -2.94
CA ARG A 95 31.90 -16.95 -1.90
C ARG A 95 33.06 -17.65 -1.17
N PRO A 96 33.19 -17.53 0.17
CA PRO A 96 34.24 -18.24 0.87
C PRO A 96 34.17 -19.71 0.49
N THR A 97 35.18 -20.19 -0.22
CA THR A 97 35.33 -21.62 -0.48
C THR A 97 35.65 -22.23 0.86
N HIS A 98 34.64 -22.81 1.50
CA HIS A 98 34.89 -23.68 2.63
C HIS A 98 35.87 -24.77 2.12
N PRO A 99 36.97 -25.03 2.83
CA PRO A 99 37.79 -26.19 2.48
C PRO A 99 36.87 -27.40 2.46
N ALA A 100 36.90 -28.16 1.36
CA ALA A 100 36.22 -29.44 1.33
C ALA A 100 36.76 -30.25 2.52
N PRO A 101 35.89 -30.79 3.40
CA PRO A 101 36.37 -31.56 4.53
C PRO A 101 37.21 -32.72 3.99
N SER A 102 38.52 -32.74 4.30
CA SER A 102 39.49 -33.76 3.85
C SER A 102 39.27 -35.14 4.50
N THR A 103 38.09 -35.38 5.04
CA THR A 103 37.69 -36.64 5.65
C THR A 103 36.43 -37.12 4.95
N PRO A 104 36.37 -38.39 4.48
CA PRO A 104 35.10 -38.99 4.12
C PRO A 104 34.18 -38.83 5.34
N ASN A 105 32.96 -38.31 5.12
CA ASN A 105 31.97 -38.26 6.19
C ASN A 105 31.92 -39.66 6.82
N PRO A 106 32.12 -39.81 8.15
CA PRO A 106 31.94 -41.11 8.80
C PRO A 106 30.52 -41.59 8.49
N PRO A 107 30.29 -42.91 8.35
CA PRO A 107 28.99 -43.44 7.98
C PRO A 107 27.93 -42.81 8.89
N MET A 108 26.99 -42.08 8.27
CA MET A 108 25.90 -41.43 8.98
C MET A 108 25.23 -42.48 9.84
N ARG A 109 25.22 -42.28 11.16
CA ARG A 109 24.32 -43.04 12.02
C ARG A 109 22.90 -42.83 11.48
N PRO A 110 22.07 -43.88 11.38
CA PRO A 110 20.69 -43.70 10.98
C PRO A 110 20.06 -42.63 11.88
N PRO A 111 19.20 -41.75 11.35
CA PRO A 111 18.52 -40.75 12.16
C PRO A 111 17.81 -41.46 13.30
N SER A 112 18.07 -41.09 14.56
CA SER A 112 17.24 -41.55 15.67
C SER A 112 15.79 -41.25 15.34
N GLU A 113 14.91 -42.23 15.60
CA GLU A 113 13.46 -42.09 15.43
C GLU A 113 13.01 -40.75 16.01
N LYS A 114 12.59 -39.85 15.13
CA LYS A 114 11.99 -38.58 15.54
C LYS A 114 10.78 -38.91 16.41
N PRO A 115 10.58 -38.25 17.56
CA PRO A 115 9.29 -38.31 18.22
C PRO A 115 8.23 -37.89 17.21
N ALA A 116 7.22 -38.73 17.00
CA ALA A 116 6.14 -38.46 16.07
C ALA A 116 5.37 -37.22 16.55
N LEU A 117 5.81 -36.04 16.10
CA LEU A 117 5.05 -34.80 16.18
C LEU A 117 3.82 -35.00 15.29
N LYS A 118 2.72 -35.39 15.92
CA LYS A 118 1.42 -35.50 15.26
C LYS A 118 1.11 -34.14 14.61
N PRO A 119 0.84 -34.07 13.30
CA PRO A 119 0.39 -32.83 12.69
C PRO A 119 -0.93 -32.46 13.36
N ASN A 120 -0.97 -31.34 14.08
CA ASN A 120 -2.25 -30.78 14.49
C ASN A 120 -3.02 -30.45 13.21
N LYS A 121 -4.21 -31.04 13.06
CA LYS A 121 -5.10 -30.77 11.93
C LYS A 121 -5.34 -29.25 11.85
N ARG A 122 -5.04 -28.67 10.70
CA ARG A 122 -5.48 -27.32 10.35
C ARG A 122 -7.02 -27.30 10.42
N PRO A 123 -7.65 -26.34 11.13
CA PRO A 123 -9.10 -26.18 11.06
C PRO A 123 -9.53 -25.93 9.61
N ASP A 124 -10.58 -26.65 9.16
CA ASP A 124 -11.14 -26.50 7.82
C ASP A 124 -11.68 -25.08 7.62
N VAL A 125 -11.04 -24.33 6.73
CA VAL A 125 -11.56 -23.05 6.24
C VAL A 125 -12.61 -23.36 5.16
N PRO A 126 -13.86 -22.86 5.27
CA PRO A 126 -14.85 -23.08 4.24
C PRO A 126 -14.37 -22.54 2.89
N LYS A 127 -14.41 -23.40 1.87
CA LYS A 127 -14.03 -23.08 0.49
C LYS A 127 -15.02 -22.04 -0.08
N PRO A 128 -14.59 -20.90 -0.62
CA PRO A 128 -15.52 -19.99 -1.29
C PRO A 128 -16.09 -20.68 -2.54
N ASN A 129 -17.42 -20.72 -2.63
CA ASN A 129 -18.15 -21.31 -3.75
C ASN A 129 -17.80 -20.57 -5.04
N ALA A 130 -17.08 -21.24 -5.94
CA ALA A 130 -16.85 -20.76 -7.29
C ALA A 130 -18.06 -21.09 -8.16
N ARG A 131 -19.02 -20.17 -8.25
CA ARG A 131 -19.95 -20.09 -9.37
C ARG A 131 -20.10 -18.64 -9.81
N PRO A 132 -19.40 -18.19 -10.86
CA PRO A 132 -19.79 -16.97 -11.54
C PRO A 132 -21.04 -17.27 -12.37
N GLU A 133 -22.18 -16.73 -11.95
CA GLU A 133 -23.39 -16.70 -12.76
C GLU A 133 -23.11 -15.79 -13.98
N GLN A 134 -22.82 -16.39 -15.13
CA GLN A 134 -22.68 -15.64 -16.39
C GLN A 134 -24.03 -15.02 -16.76
N ARG A 135 -24.20 -13.73 -16.47
CA ARG A 135 -25.29 -12.93 -17.06
C ARG A 135 -25.05 -12.83 -18.56
N ARG A 136 -25.85 -13.56 -19.35
CA ARG A 136 -25.96 -13.30 -20.79
C ARG A 136 -26.64 -11.94 -20.98
N ILE A 137 -25.97 -11.02 -21.65
CA ILE A 137 -26.58 -9.78 -22.16
C ILE A 137 -27.34 -10.20 -23.43
N ALA A 138 -28.66 -10.05 -23.43
CA ALA A 138 -29.45 -10.12 -24.66
C ALA A 138 -29.36 -8.75 -25.37
N MET A 139 -29.18 -8.77 -26.69
CA MET A 139 -29.26 -7.59 -27.56
C MET A 139 -30.71 -7.17 -27.77
#